data_AF-A0A6G8F2B7-F1
#
_entry.id   AF-A0A6G8F2B7-F1
#
_cell.length_a   1.000
_cell.length_b   1.000
_cell.length_c   1.000
_cell.angle_alpha   90.00
_cell.angle_beta   90.00
_cell.angle_gamma   90.00
#
_symmetry.space_group_name_H-M   'P 1'
#
loop_
_entity.id
_entity.type
_entity.pdbx_description
1 polymer ?
#
loop_
_entity_poly.entity_id
_entity_poly.type
_entity_poly.pdbx_seq_one_letter_code
_entity_poly.pdbx_strand_id
1 'polypeptide(L)'
;MANVIRQQDPSYQLLDDVTSLYQIFHADELLHEKRENDFHKFISENNLTAYYDTKNPVVYSIPNHTGGYQILNPAIWNIVLSILGTQIKSAKCIIEFSRGSDHNYNQMFNVSDDAVYKKSFDCLCADIPQTLLNKAMIIDINAPLDIRKQRNIVRFHNGGHLVSEKTMDTVYKQDVFLCGSAQSVNIKGCEIPVFFIKNDMNSANMNVFLIQEFKKSLIYYRSVKK
;
A
#
# COMPACT_ATOMS: atom_id res chain seq x y z
N MET A 1 6.51 -9.23 -4.72
CA MET A 1 6.56 -10.60 -4.14
C MET A 1 5.29 -11.36 -4.50
N ALA A 2 4.14 -10.67 -4.54
CA ALA A 2 2.85 -11.28 -4.83
C ALA A 2 2.80 -12.15 -6.08
N ASN A 3 3.38 -11.70 -7.20
CA ASN A 3 3.39 -12.47 -8.44
C ASN A 3 4.06 -13.85 -8.26
N VAL A 4 5.14 -13.92 -7.49
CA VAL A 4 5.80 -15.20 -7.17
C VAL A 4 4.88 -16.09 -6.35
N ILE A 5 4.21 -15.54 -5.34
CA ILE A 5 3.27 -16.30 -4.49
C ILE A 5 2.11 -16.83 -5.36
N ARG A 6 1.51 -15.99 -6.21
CA ARG A 6 0.42 -16.39 -7.11
C ARG A 6 0.83 -17.42 -8.16
N GLN A 7 2.09 -17.40 -8.61
CA GLN A 7 2.61 -18.45 -9.49
C GLN A 7 2.71 -19.80 -8.76
N GLN A 8 3.02 -19.80 -7.47
CA GLN A 8 3.09 -21.03 -6.65
C GLN A 8 1.71 -21.51 -6.19
N ASP A 9 0.79 -20.58 -5.88
CA ASP A 9 -0.59 -20.86 -5.52
C ASP A 9 -1.52 -19.79 -6.14
N PRO A 10 -2.13 -20.08 -7.30
CA PRO A 10 -3.02 -19.15 -7.99
C PRO A 10 -4.30 -18.80 -7.22
N SER A 11 -4.62 -19.52 -6.13
CA SER A 11 -5.82 -19.27 -5.33
C SER A 11 -5.72 -18.05 -4.43
N TYR A 12 -4.53 -17.44 -4.30
CA TYR A 12 -4.37 -16.17 -3.61
C TYR A 12 -4.93 -15.01 -4.43
N GLN A 13 -5.84 -14.25 -3.81
CA GLN A 13 -6.27 -12.95 -4.31
C GLN A 13 -5.15 -11.93 -4.08
N LEU A 14 -4.75 -11.21 -5.12
CA LEU A 14 -3.86 -10.06 -5.00
C LEU A 14 -4.69 -8.78 -4.91
N LEU A 15 -4.44 -8.02 -3.86
CA LEU A 15 -4.98 -6.69 -3.62
C LEU A 15 -3.81 -5.70 -3.54
N ASP A 16 -3.96 -4.55 -4.19
CA ASP A 16 -3.01 -3.44 -4.11
C ASP A 16 -3.72 -2.11 -3.85
N ASP A 17 -2.97 -1.14 -3.35
CA ASP A 17 -3.49 0.21 -3.08
C ASP A 17 -3.62 1.07 -4.35
N VAL A 18 -3.08 0.62 -5.48
CA VAL A 18 -3.09 1.37 -6.75
C VAL A 18 -4.48 1.40 -7.36
N THR A 19 -5.21 0.29 -7.34
CA THR A 19 -6.57 0.23 -7.89
C THR A 19 -7.50 1.22 -7.20
N SER A 20 -7.51 1.22 -5.86
CA SER A 20 -8.33 2.16 -5.08
C SER A 20 -7.84 3.59 -5.21
N LEU A 21 -6.54 3.83 -5.36
CA LEU A 21 -6.00 5.16 -5.64
C LEU A 21 -6.53 5.72 -6.97
N TYR A 22 -6.55 4.92 -8.04
CA TYR A 22 -7.10 5.35 -9.33
C TYR A 22 -8.60 5.64 -9.29
N GLN A 23 -9.36 4.91 -8.48
CA GLN A 23 -10.78 5.22 -8.27
C GLN A 23 -10.96 6.61 -7.63
N ILE A 24 -10.15 6.95 -6.62
CA ILE A 24 -10.18 8.29 -6.02
C ILE A 24 -9.74 9.37 -7.01
N PHE A 25 -8.68 9.12 -7.76
CA PHE A 25 -8.20 10.04 -8.79
C PHE A 25 -9.24 10.34 -9.86
N HIS A 26 -9.97 9.33 -10.33
CA HIS A 26 -11.04 9.54 -11.30
C HIS A 26 -12.23 10.30 -10.71
N ALA A 27 -12.61 10.00 -9.46
CA ALA A 27 -13.66 10.75 -8.78
C ALA A 27 -13.28 12.24 -8.62
N ASP A 28 -12.03 12.53 -8.23
CA ASP A 28 -11.51 13.90 -8.12
C ASP A 28 -11.43 14.62 -9.48
N GLU A 29 -11.11 13.90 -10.56
CA GLU A 29 -11.11 14.43 -11.93
C GLU A 29 -12.52 14.88 -12.35
N LEU A 30 -13.55 14.06 -12.10
CA LEU A 30 -14.95 14.43 -12.37
C LEU A 30 -15.38 15.68 -11.59
N LEU A 31 -14.93 15.83 -10.34
CA LEU A 31 -15.16 17.04 -9.55
C LEU A 31 -14.44 18.26 -10.14
N HIS A 32 -13.18 18.10 -10.54
CA HIS A 32 -12.38 19.16 -11.13
C HIS A 32 -12.99 19.67 -12.45
N GLU A 33 -13.53 18.75 -13.26
CA GLU A 33 -14.24 19.03 -14.50
C GLU A 33 -15.67 19.59 -14.28
N LYS A 34 -16.12 19.73 -13.03
CA LYS A 34 -17.48 20.18 -12.65
C LYS A 34 -18.59 19.24 -13.19
N ARG A 35 -18.32 17.94 -13.27
CA ARG A 35 -19.26 16.91 -13.72
C ARG A 35 -19.96 16.24 -12.53
N GLU A 36 -20.72 17.03 -11.77
CA GLU A 36 -21.31 16.59 -10.48
C GLU A 36 -22.19 15.34 -10.58
N ASN A 37 -23.05 15.24 -11.61
CA ASN A 37 -23.90 14.07 -11.81
C ASN A 37 -23.09 12.79 -12.07
N ASP A 38 -22.04 12.90 -12.88
CA ASP A 38 -21.16 11.77 -13.19
C ASP A 38 -20.33 11.37 -11.97
N PHE A 39 -19.86 12.35 -11.19
CA PHE A 39 -19.20 12.12 -9.91
C PHE A 39 -20.09 11.33 -8.94
N HIS A 40 -21.32 11.80 -8.70
CA HIS A 40 -22.25 11.13 -7.78
C HIS A 40 -22.60 9.71 -8.23
N LYS A 41 -22.80 9.52 -9.54
CA LYS A 41 -23.00 8.20 -10.13
C LYS A 41 -21.78 7.31 -9.90
N PHE A 42 -20.58 7.80 -10.22
CA PHE A 42 -19.33 7.05 -10.11
C PHE A 42 -19.03 6.62 -8.68
N ILE A 43 -19.12 7.52 -7.70
CA ILE A 43 -18.86 7.18 -6.30
C ILE A 43 -19.88 6.16 -5.76
N SER A 44 -21.13 6.21 -6.23
CA SER A 44 -22.15 5.22 -5.84
C SER A 44 -21.83 3.85 -6.43
N GLU A 45 -21.53 3.77 -7.73
CA GLU A 45 -21.22 2.52 -8.42
C GLU A 45 -19.95 1.85 -7.90
N ASN A 46 -19.00 2.64 -7.39
CA ASN A 46 -17.71 2.16 -6.85
C ASN A 46 -17.68 2.07 -5.32
N ASN A 47 -18.83 2.24 -4.63
CA ASN A 47 -18.94 2.21 -3.17
C ASN A 47 -18.00 3.20 -2.43
N LEU A 48 -17.80 4.39 -3.00
CA LEU A 48 -16.94 5.45 -2.46
C LEU A 48 -17.73 6.49 -1.65
N THR A 49 -19.05 6.38 -1.55
CA THR A 49 -19.93 7.36 -0.89
C THR A 49 -19.56 7.63 0.57
N ALA A 50 -18.95 6.66 1.27
CA ALA A 50 -18.50 6.83 2.65
C ALA A 50 -17.26 7.73 2.78
N TYR A 51 -16.54 8.01 1.69
CA TYR A 51 -15.28 8.74 1.66
C TYR A 51 -15.41 10.15 1.04
N TYR A 52 -16.61 10.50 0.57
CA TYR A 52 -16.93 11.81 0.03
C TYR A 52 -18.17 12.38 0.72
N ASP A 53 -18.10 13.65 1.13
CA ASP A 53 -19.31 14.41 1.45
C ASP A 53 -20.07 14.68 0.15
N THR A 54 -21.28 14.13 0.02
CA THR A 54 -22.09 14.27 -1.20
C THR A 54 -22.68 15.67 -1.39
N LYS A 55 -22.61 16.55 -0.38
CA LYS A 55 -23.03 17.94 -0.48
C LYS A 55 -21.87 18.88 -0.75
N ASN A 56 -20.74 18.64 -0.08
CA ASN A 56 -19.53 19.48 -0.19
C ASN A 56 -18.28 18.59 -0.35
N PRO A 57 -18.09 17.96 -1.53
CA PRO A 57 -17.01 17.01 -1.71
C PRO A 57 -15.64 17.69 -1.61
N VAL A 58 -14.73 17.03 -0.89
CA VAL A 58 -13.32 17.44 -0.80
C VAL A 58 -12.56 16.79 -1.95
N VAL A 59 -11.81 17.58 -2.70
CA VAL A 59 -10.88 17.08 -3.73
C VAL A 59 -9.57 16.66 -3.06
N TYR A 60 -9.15 15.41 -3.26
CA TYR A 60 -7.93 14.89 -2.64
C TYR A 60 -6.69 15.05 -3.53
N SER A 61 -6.88 15.11 -4.83
CA SER A 61 -5.85 15.12 -5.85
C SER A 61 -6.28 15.88 -7.10
N ILE A 62 -5.32 16.31 -7.89
CA ILE A 62 -5.57 16.90 -9.21
C ILE A 62 -4.59 16.32 -10.23
N PRO A 63 -4.96 16.24 -11.52
CA PRO A 63 -4.02 15.92 -12.59
C PRO A 63 -2.82 16.88 -12.57
N ASN A 64 -1.62 16.35 -12.77
CA ASN A 64 -0.40 17.14 -12.90
C ASN A 64 -0.10 17.43 -14.38
N HIS A 65 0.40 18.63 -14.70
CA HIS A 65 0.74 19.07 -16.05
C HIS A 65 1.80 18.19 -16.76
N THR A 66 2.61 17.45 -16.00
CA THR A 66 3.63 16.52 -16.53
C THR A 66 3.15 15.07 -16.61
N GLY A 67 1.86 14.82 -16.42
CA GLY A 67 1.29 13.48 -16.24
C GLY A 67 1.30 13.02 -14.78
N GLY A 68 0.39 12.12 -14.45
CA GLY A 68 0.13 11.66 -13.08
C GLY A 68 -0.75 12.62 -12.28
N TYR A 69 -0.73 12.48 -10.95
CA TYR A 69 -1.59 13.23 -10.03
C TYR A 69 -0.76 13.90 -8.94
N GLN A 70 -1.10 15.14 -8.62
CA GLN A 70 -0.64 15.84 -7.42
C GLN A 70 -1.60 15.56 -6.28
N ILE A 71 -1.09 15.06 -5.15
CA ILE A 71 -1.88 14.90 -3.93
C ILE A 71 -2.01 16.27 -3.24
N LEU A 72 -3.25 16.72 -3.05
CA LEU A 72 -3.58 17.95 -2.34
C LEU A 72 -3.89 17.67 -0.87
N ASN A 73 -4.58 16.55 -0.59
CA ASN A 73 -4.97 16.15 0.75
C ASN A 73 -4.43 14.75 1.09
N PRO A 74 -3.48 14.63 2.03
CA PRO A 74 -2.88 13.36 2.42
C PRO A 74 -3.85 12.32 3.00
N ALA A 75 -5.09 12.70 3.35
CA ALA A 75 -6.11 11.75 3.81
C ALA A 75 -6.41 10.64 2.80
N ILE A 76 -6.15 10.87 1.51
CA ILE A 76 -6.27 9.86 0.46
C ILE A 76 -5.54 8.56 0.82
N TRP A 77 -4.38 8.64 1.48
CA TRP A 77 -3.59 7.45 1.83
C TRP A 77 -4.27 6.57 2.88
N ASN A 78 -5.08 7.16 3.77
CA ASN A 78 -5.87 6.40 4.74
C ASN A 78 -7.13 5.84 4.08
N ILE A 79 -7.81 6.65 3.26
CA ILE A 79 -9.01 6.25 2.51
C ILE A 79 -8.73 5.02 1.64
N VAL A 80 -7.65 5.07 0.86
CA VAL A 80 -7.23 3.96 -0.02
C VAL A 80 -7.00 2.68 0.78
N LEU A 81 -6.36 2.75 1.96
CA LEU A 81 -6.16 1.57 2.81
C LEU A 81 -7.45 1.07 3.44
N SER A 82 -8.37 1.96 3.82
CA SER A 82 -9.68 1.58 4.33
C SER A 82 -10.49 0.85 3.25
N ILE A 83 -10.51 1.37 2.02
CA ILE A 83 -11.14 0.70 0.87
C ILE A 83 -10.52 -0.69 0.67
N LEU A 84 -9.18 -0.77 0.65
CA LEU A 84 -8.45 -2.03 0.48
C LEU A 84 -8.80 -3.03 1.59
N GLY A 85 -8.91 -2.55 2.83
CA GLY A 85 -9.32 -3.32 4.00
C GLY A 85 -10.66 -4.02 3.83
N THR A 86 -11.64 -3.30 3.28
CA THR A 86 -12.98 -3.87 3.04
C THR A 86 -13.00 -5.02 2.03
N GLN A 87 -11.99 -5.14 1.16
CA GLN A 87 -11.89 -6.18 0.14
C GLN A 87 -11.30 -7.50 0.67
N ILE A 88 -10.74 -7.50 1.88
CA ILE A 88 -10.09 -8.67 2.48
C ILE A 88 -11.16 -9.61 3.06
N LYS A 89 -11.55 -10.62 2.28
CA LYS A 89 -12.62 -11.57 2.65
C LYS A 89 -12.12 -12.95 3.10
N SER A 90 -10.82 -13.26 2.94
CA SER A 90 -10.28 -14.57 3.26
C SER A 90 -8.81 -14.53 3.68
N ALA A 91 -8.31 -15.65 4.23
CA ALA A 91 -6.89 -15.82 4.54
C ALA A 91 -6.00 -16.02 3.30
N LYS A 92 -6.59 -16.25 2.12
CA LYS A 92 -5.87 -16.40 0.85
C LYS A 92 -5.81 -15.06 0.12
N CYS A 93 -5.25 -14.07 0.80
CA CYS A 93 -5.13 -12.72 0.29
C CYS A 93 -3.69 -12.22 0.46
N ILE A 94 -3.17 -11.57 -0.57
CA ILE A 94 -1.89 -10.86 -0.55
C ILE A 94 -2.22 -9.39 -0.73
N ILE A 95 -1.72 -8.55 0.17
CA ILE A 95 -1.93 -7.11 0.15
C ILE A 95 -0.56 -6.48 -0.08
N GLU A 96 -0.39 -5.78 -1.19
CA GLU A 96 0.82 -5.01 -1.47
C GLU A 96 0.48 -3.52 -1.33
N PHE A 97 1.19 -2.83 -0.43
CA PHE A 97 1.16 -1.37 -0.33
C PHE A 97 2.52 -0.87 0.17
N SER A 98 2.80 0.41 -0.08
CA SER A 98 4.06 1.04 0.35
C SER A 98 3.78 2.37 1.03
N ARG A 99 4.56 2.70 2.06
CA ARG A 99 4.47 3.97 2.76
C ARG A 99 5.86 4.52 3.03
N GLY A 100 5.94 5.84 3.07
CA GLY A 100 7.13 6.60 3.42
C GLY A 100 6.74 7.75 4.33
N SER A 101 7.74 8.46 4.85
CA SER A 101 7.49 9.64 5.68
C SER A 101 7.20 10.84 4.79
N ASP A 102 5.93 11.23 4.71
CA ASP A 102 5.49 12.45 4.03
C ASP A 102 5.19 13.53 5.07
N HIS A 103 5.82 14.71 4.93
CA HIS A 103 5.69 15.79 5.91
C HIS A 103 4.24 16.25 6.09
N ASN A 104 3.49 16.39 5.00
CA ASN A 104 2.11 16.88 5.04
C ASN A 104 1.20 15.83 5.69
N TYR A 105 1.39 14.55 5.37
CA TYR A 105 0.69 13.44 6.03
C TYR A 105 0.99 13.40 7.52
N ASN A 106 2.27 13.48 7.89
CA ASN A 106 2.71 13.42 9.28
C ASN A 106 2.15 14.56 10.11
N GLN A 107 2.18 15.78 9.57
CA GLN A 107 1.58 16.95 10.21
C GLN A 107 0.07 16.81 10.34
N MET A 108 -0.63 16.37 9.29
CA MET A 108 -2.09 16.24 9.27
C MET A 108 -2.60 15.25 10.33
N PHE A 109 -1.90 14.13 10.52
CA PHE A 109 -2.32 13.07 11.43
C PHE A 109 -1.54 13.04 12.76
N ASN A 110 -0.64 13.99 12.98
CA ASN A 110 0.27 14.04 14.13
C ASN A 110 0.99 12.70 14.35
N VAL A 111 1.59 12.16 13.29
CA VAL A 111 2.35 10.91 13.33
C VAL A 111 3.83 11.17 13.09
N SER A 112 4.68 10.50 13.86
CA SER A 112 6.12 10.44 13.61
C SER A 112 6.44 9.50 12.44
N ASP A 113 7.63 9.62 11.88
CA ASP A 113 8.10 8.82 10.74
C ASP A 113 7.93 7.30 10.97
N ASP A 114 8.25 6.83 12.18
CA ASP A 114 8.16 5.43 12.60
C ASP A 114 6.71 4.96 12.85
N ALA A 115 5.77 5.87 13.05
CA ALA A 115 4.35 5.57 13.29
C ALA A 115 3.52 5.49 12.00
N VAL A 116 4.10 5.81 10.84
CA VAL A 116 3.40 5.82 9.54
C VAL A 116 2.77 4.45 9.23
N TYR A 117 3.52 3.36 9.41
CA TYR A 117 3.01 2.02 9.16
C TYR A 117 1.99 1.58 10.21
N LYS A 118 2.15 1.96 11.48
CA LYS A 118 1.13 1.70 12.51
C LYS A 118 -0.21 2.33 12.10
N LYS A 119 -0.20 3.62 11.73
CA LYS A 119 -1.39 4.31 11.26
C LYS A 119 -1.99 3.65 10.02
N SER A 120 -1.14 3.19 9.11
CA SER A 120 -1.55 2.48 7.91
C SER A 120 -2.27 1.15 8.23
N PHE A 121 -1.75 0.38 9.18
CA PHE A 121 -2.43 -0.83 9.67
C PHE A 121 -3.73 -0.51 10.41
N ASP A 122 -3.78 0.57 11.19
CA ASP A 122 -5.02 1.00 11.85
C ASP A 122 -6.13 1.26 10.80
N CYS A 123 -5.79 1.83 9.63
CA CYS A 123 -6.73 2.02 8.52
C CYS A 123 -7.05 0.74 7.75
N LEU A 124 -6.02 -0.04 7.37
CA LEU A 124 -6.17 -1.25 6.57
C LEU A 124 -6.92 -2.37 7.32
N CYS A 125 -6.64 -2.51 8.62
CA CYS A 125 -7.12 -3.62 9.43
C CYS A 125 -8.35 -3.30 10.27
N ALA A 126 -8.92 -2.09 10.13
CA ALA A 126 -10.06 -1.61 10.90
C ALA A 126 -11.20 -2.66 10.98
N ASP A 127 -11.59 -3.21 9.82
CA ASP A 127 -12.72 -4.15 9.71
C ASP A 127 -12.29 -5.61 9.55
N ILE A 128 -10.99 -5.92 9.56
CA ILE A 128 -10.51 -7.30 9.44
C ILE A 128 -10.78 -8.04 10.76
N PRO A 129 -11.48 -9.20 10.72
CA PRO A 129 -11.67 -10.04 11.89
C PRO A 129 -10.34 -10.51 12.49
N GLN A 130 -10.25 -10.55 13.82
CA GLN A 130 -9.06 -11.06 14.53
C GLN A 130 -8.72 -12.49 14.11
N THR A 131 -9.71 -13.32 13.78
CA THR A 131 -9.50 -14.71 13.29
C THR A 131 -8.73 -14.77 11.97
N LEU A 132 -8.82 -13.75 11.12
CA LEU A 132 -8.00 -13.62 9.91
C LEU A 132 -6.64 -13.00 10.23
N LEU A 133 -6.59 -11.94 11.05
CA LEU A 133 -5.34 -11.30 11.46
C LEU A 133 -4.38 -12.27 12.17
N ASN A 134 -4.91 -13.18 12.98
CA ASN A 134 -4.11 -14.20 13.67
C ASN A 134 -3.38 -15.15 12.71
N LYS A 135 -3.84 -15.25 11.46
CA LYS A 135 -3.25 -16.07 10.38
C LYS A 135 -2.35 -15.26 9.44
N ALA A 136 -2.20 -13.96 9.68
CA ALA A 136 -1.43 -13.08 8.83
C ALA A 136 0.08 -13.15 9.15
N MET A 137 0.88 -12.73 8.19
CA MET A 137 2.29 -12.42 8.32
C MET A 137 2.57 -11.16 7.52
N ILE A 138 3.45 -10.31 8.03
CA ILE A 138 3.99 -9.18 7.29
C ILE A 138 5.30 -9.62 6.67
N ILE A 139 5.47 -9.36 5.37
CA ILE A 139 6.76 -9.51 4.69
C ILE A 139 7.23 -8.10 4.35
N ASP A 140 8.26 -7.65 5.03
CA ASP A 140 8.90 -6.37 4.75
C ASP A 140 10.01 -6.56 3.72
N ILE A 141 10.00 -5.76 2.66
CA ILE A 141 10.97 -5.84 1.55
C ILE A 141 11.62 -4.48 1.40
N ASN A 142 12.85 -4.37 1.88
CA ASN A 142 13.62 -3.15 1.85
C ASN A 142 14.72 -3.23 0.78
N ALA A 143 15.02 -2.08 0.15
CA ALA A 143 16.09 -1.93 -0.83
C ALA A 143 16.73 -0.54 -0.72
N PRO A 144 18.04 -0.41 -1.03
CA PRO A 144 18.68 0.91 -1.08
C PRO A 144 17.96 1.87 -2.05
N LEU A 145 18.02 3.18 -1.78
CA LEU A 145 17.31 4.21 -2.56
C LEU A 145 17.59 4.13 -4.06
N ASP A 146 18.87 4.00 -4.45
CA ASP A 146 19.27 3.92 -5.86
C ASP A 146 18.63 2.72 -6.57
N ILE A 147 18.58 1.58 -5.89
CA ILE A 147 17.96 0.35 -6.40
C ILE A 147 16.44 0.56 -6.56
N ARG A 148 15.79 1.25 -5.61
CA ARG A 148 14.36 1.57 -5.69
C ARG A 148 14.07 2.55 -6.83
N LYS A 149 14.91 3.57 -7.04
CA LYS A 149 14.82 4.49 -8.19
C LYS A 149 14.93 3.74 -9.51
N GLN A 150 15.92 2.85 -9.66
CA GLN A 150 16.08 2.04 -10.88
C GLN A 150 14.86 1.15 -11.14
N ARG A 151 14.34 0.47 -10.12
CA ARG A 151 13.13 -0.36 -10.25
C ARG A 151 11.88 0.44 -10.58
N ASN A 152 11.75 1.65 -10.03
CA ASN A 152 10.64 2.56 -10.36
C ASN A 152 10.63 2.92 -11.86
N ILE A 153 11.81 3.18 -12.45
CA ILE A 153 11.98 3.42 -13.88
C ILE A 153 11.64 2.16 -14.70
N VAL A 154 12.19 1.00 -14.34
CA VAL A 154 11.90 -0.27 -15.04
C VAL A 154 10.41 -0.60 -15.00
N ARG A 155 9.76 -0.40 -13.84
CA ARG A 155 8.32 -0.60 -13.68
C ARG A 155 7.52 0.31 -14.61
N PHE A 156 7.91 1.58 -14.73
CA PHE A 156 7.26 2.52 -15.63
C PHE A 156 7.40 2.11 -17.10
N HIS A 157 8.59 1.70 -17.54
CA HIS A 157 8.81 1.20 -18.91
C HIS A 157 8.01 -0.07 -19.22
N ASN A 158 7.61 -0.83 -18.20
CA ASN A 158 6.74 -2.00 -18.33
C ASN A 158 5.24 -1.67 -18.17
N GLY A 159 4.85 -0.39 -18.24
CA GLY A 159 3.45 0.06 -18.17
C GLY A 159 2.90 0.25 -16.76
N GLY A 160 3.74 0.20 -15.72
CA GLY A 160 3.33 0.51 -14.34
C GLY A 160 3.39 2.00 -14.00
N HIS A 161 2.97 2.37 -12.80
CA HIS A 161 3.04 3.76 -12.35
C HIS A 161 4.48 4.21 -12.06
N LEU A 162 4.76 5.48 -12.34
CA LEU A 162 6.01 6.15 -12.00
C LEU A 162 5.80 7.02 -10.75
N VAL A 163 6.66 6.86 -9.76
CA VAL A 163 6.80 7.82 -8.66
C VAL A 163 7.83 8.87 -9.05
N SER A 164 7.54 10.15 -8.83
CA SER A 164 8.49 11.23 -9.19
C SER A 164 9.80 11.09 -8.42
N GLU A 165 10.91 11.51 -9.02
CA GLU A 165 12.21 11.50 -8.34
C GLU A 165 12.19 12.32 -7.04
N LYS A 166 11.55 13.48 -7.06
CA LYS A 166 11.33 14.29 -5.85
C LYS A 166 10.65 13.49 -4.74
N THR A 167 9.60 12.73 -5.06
CA THR A 167 8.89 11.89 -4.08
C THR A 167 9.78 10.73 -3.59
N MET A 168 10.59 10.14 -4.47
CA MET A 168 11.56 9.12 -4.07
C MET A 168 12.60 9.67 -3.09
N ASP A 169 13.08 10.90 -3.31
CA ASP A 169 14.12 11.55 -2.49
C ASP A 169 13.61 12.18 -1.20
N THR A 170 12.29 12.35 -1.06
CA THR A 170 11.67 12.98 0.11
C THR A 170 10.91 11.96 0.94
N VAL A 171 9.89 11.34 0.35
CA VAL A 171 8.95 10.44 1.03
C VAL A 171 9.54 9.05 1.18
N TYR A 172 10.07 8.52 0.08
CA TYR A 172 10.64 7.17 0.04
C TYR A 172 12.16 7.18 0.16
N LYS A 173 12.79 8.19 0.79
CA LYS A 173 14.27 8.24 0.86
C LYS A 173 14.88 7.05 1.62
N GLN A 174 14.16 6.54 2.61
CA GLN A 174 14.54 5.39 3.43
C GLN A 174 13.31 4.56 3.78
N ASP A 175 13.56 3.35 4.26
CA ASP A 175 12.52 2.54 4.88
C ASP A 175 12.17 3.10 6.27
N VAL A 176 10.88 3.34 6.49
CA VAL A 176 10.33 3.87 7.74
C VAL A 176 9.57 2.79 8.51
N PHE A 177 9.59 1.54 8.03
CA PHE A 177 9.10 0.38 8.74
C PHE A 177 10.04 0.06 9.92
N LEU A 178 9.99 0.88 10.96
CA LEU A 178 10.76 0.67 12.18
C LEU A 178 10.02 -0.29 13.11
N CYS A 179 10.00 -1.56 12.70
CA CYS A 179 9.97 -2.68 13.63
C CYS A 179 11.41 -3.17 13.86
N GLY A 180 12.31 -2.25 14.22
CA GLY A 180 13.72 -2.55 14.47
C GLY A 180 13.86 -3.72 15.43
N SER A 181 14.58 -4.77 15.05
CA SER A 181 14.79 -6.04 15.79
C SER A 181 13.54 -6.85 16.21
N ALA A 182 12.35 -6.27 16.17
CA ALA A 182 11.12 -6.92 16.60
C ALA A 182 10.61 -7.88 15.51
N GLN A 183 10.33 -9.11 15.93
CA GLN A 183 9.85 -10.18 15.05
C GLN A 183 8.31 -10.15 14.88
N SER A 184 7.61 -9.17 15.47
CA SER A 184 6.15 -9.03 15.35
C SER A 184 5.68 -7.57 15.48
N VAL A 185 4.48 -7.30 14.93
CA VAL A 185 3.71 -6.06 15.14
C VAL A 185 2.38 -6.41 15.81
N ASN A 186 2.01 -5.67 16.85
CA ASN A 186 0.68 -5.75 17.44
C ASN A 186 -0.33 -4.97 16.59
N ILE A 187 -1.31 -5.66 16.00
CA ILE A 187 -2.41 -5.06 15.25
C ILE A 187 -3.72 -5.56 15.86
N LYS A 188 -4.50 -4.65 16.45
CA LYS A 188 -5.79 -4.97 17.12
C LYS A 188 -5.67 -6.09 18.17
N GLY A 189 -4.56 -6.12 18.92
CA GLY A 189 -4.28 -7.14 19.93
C GLY A 189 -3.73 -8.46 19.37
N CYS A 190 -3.56 -8.58 18.05
CA CYS A 190 -2.94 -9.74 17.41
C CYS A 190 -1.46 -9.47 17.18
N GLU A 191 -0.59 -10.35 17.68
CA GLU A 191 0.83 -10.36 17.33
C GLU A 191 1.02 -10.98 15.94
N ILE A 192 1.34 -10.11 14.97
CA ILE A 192 1.55 -10.49 13.56
C ILE A 192 3.04 -10.61 13.31
N PRO A 193 3.56 -11.80 12.95
CA PRO A 193 4.98 -11.98 12.72
C PRO A 193 5.46 -11.21 11.49
N VAL A 194 6.72 -10.74 11.54
CA VAL A 194 7.37 -9.98 10.48
C VAL A 194 8.56 -10.76 9.92
N PHE A 195 8.58 -10.96 8.61
CA PHE A 195 9.71 -11.52 7.89
C PHE A 195 10.39 -10.44 7.04
N PHE A 196 11.66 -10.16 7.34
CA PHE A 196 12.42 -9.10 6.69
C PHE A 196 13.23 -9.64 5.51
N ILE A 197 13.15 -8.94 4.37
CA ILE A 197 13.90 -9.24 3.15
C ILE A 197 14.69 -7.99 2.78
N LYS A 198 16.03 -8.09 2.84
CA LYS A 198 16.91 -7.10 2.23
C LYS A 198 17.14 -7.46 0.77
N ASN A 199 16.74 -6.58 -0.15
CA ASN A 199 16.80 -6.81 -1.58
C ASN A 199 17.60 -5.72 -2.29
N ASP A 200 18.91 -5.91 -2.35
CA ASP A 200 19.89 -5.05 -3.02
C ASP A 200 20.09 -5.37 -4.52
N MET A 201 19.32 -6.28 -5.10
CA MET A 201 19.51 -6.73 -6.48
C MET A 201 18.82 -5.85 -7.54
N ASN A 202 19.44 -5.68 -8.72
CA ASN A 202 18.90 -4.80 -9.75
C ASN A 202 17.84 -5.42 -10.69
N SER A 203 17.93 -6.69 -11.13
CA SER A 203 16.82 -7.33 -11.88
C SER A 203 17.05 -8.78 -12.35
N ALA A 204 18.25 -9.14 -12.83
CA ALA A 204 18.45 -10.36 -13.64
C ALA A 204 18.03 -11.69 -12.96
N ASN A 205 18.10 -11.76 -11.62
CA ASN A 205 17.72 -12.95 -10.84
C ASN A 205 16.60 -12.68 -9.82
N MET A 206 15.81 -11.61 -10.03
CA MET A 206 14.82 -11.14 -9.05
C MET A 206 13.78 -12.22 -8.70
N ASN A 207 13.26 -12.94 -9.69
CA ASN A 207 12.26 -13.97 -9.45
C ASN A 207 12.83 -15.16 -8.65
N VAL A 208 14.05 -15.60 -8.96
CA VAL A 208 14.70 -16.71 -8.25
C VAL A 208 14.91 -16.35 -6.78
N PHE A 209 15.42 -15.15 -6.51
CA PHE A 209 15.57 -14.64 -5.15
C PHE A 209 14.25 -14.54 -4.41
N LEU A 210 13.22 -13.92 -5.00
CA LEU A 210 11.91 -13.79 -4.37
C LEU A 210 11.28 -15.17 -4.07
N ILE A 211 11.47 -16.17 -4.93
CA ILE A 211 11.04 -17.56 -4.67
C ILE A 211 11.75 -18.13 -3.44
N GLN A 212 13.06 -17.94 -3.34
CA GLN A 212 13.84 -18.43 -2.20
C GLN A 212 13.41 -17.74 -0.90
N GLU A 213 13.24 -16.42 -0.91
CA GLU A 213 12.80 -15.65 0.24
C GLU A 213 11.38 -15.99 0.67
N PHE A 214 10.46 -16.23 -0.28
CA PHE A 214 9.12 -16.72 0.04
C PHE A 214 9.15 -18.09 0.72
N LYS A 215 9.99 -19.03 0.26
CA LYS A 215 10.13 -20.33 0.92
C LYS A 215 10.65 -20.17 2.36
N LYS A 216 11.62 -19.28 2.58
CA LYS A 216 12.13 -18.97 3.93
C LYS A 216 11.04 -18.36 4.81
N SER A 217 10.23 -17.44 4.29
CA SER A 217 9.15 -16.80 5.05
C SER A 217 8.08 -17.81 5.48
N LEU A 218 7.76 -18.81 4.65
CA LEU A 218 6.84 -19.89 5.04
C LEU A 218 7.40 -20.79 6.16
N ILE A 219 8.70 -21.09 6.13
CA ILE A 219 9.36 -21.85 7.20
C ILE A 219 9.34 -21.05 8.51
N TYR A 220 9.67 -19.76 8.43
CA TYR A 220 9.60 -18.84 9.57
C TYR A 220 8.18 -18.73 10.14
N TYR A 221 7.16 -18.53 9.30
CA TYR A 221 5.78 -18.44 9.74
C TYR A 221 5.34 -19.68 10.55
N ARG A 222 5.71 -20.87 10.08
CA ARG A 222 5.41 -22.15 10.77
C ARG A 222 6.17 -22.32 12.09
N SER A 223 7.35 -21.70 12.25
CA SER A 223 8.11 -21.81 13.50
C SER A 223 7.54 -20.91 14.61
N VAL A 224 6.92 -19.78 14.22
CA VAL A 224 6.37 -18.79 15.17
C VAL A 224 4.87 -18.97 15.45
N LYS A 225 4.10 -19.54 14.51
CA LYS A 225 2.69 -19.92 14.70
C LYS A 225 2.59 -21.43 14.88
N LYS A 226 2.77 -21.90 16.12
CA LYS A 226 2.52 -23.30 16.52
C LYS A 226 1.02 -23.55 16.70
#